data_AF-A4GSD1-F1
#
_entry.id   AF-A4GSD1-F1
#
_cell.length_a   1.000
_cell.length_b   1.000
_cell.length_c   1.000
_cell.angle_alpha   90.00
_cell.angle_beta   90.00
_cell.angle_gamma   90.00
#
_symmetry.space_group_name_H-M   'P 1'
#
loop_
_entity.id
_entity.type
_entity.pdbx_description
1 polymer ?
#
loop_
_entity_poly.entity_id
_entity_poly.type
_entity_poly.pdbx_seq_one_letter_code
_entity_poly.pdbx_strand_id
1 'polypeptide(L)'
;IRRLVNLYPQHMALVTTADGIEESHRSGKLASLIGIEGGHSIGTSLGVLRTFYQLGARYPTLTHTCNTPWADCCKVDEPGRVPHIGGLSHFGTLVVTEMNRLGMIVDLSHVSVPTMLDALATSKAPVIFSHSS
;
A
#
# COMPACT_ATOMS: atom_id res chain seq x y z
N ILE A 1 12.93 9.57 4.11
CA ILE A 1 13.20 8.42 5.04
C ILE A 1 14.67 8.04 5.07
N ARG A 2 15.28 7.52 3.98
CA ARG A 2 16.72 7.12 3.96
C ARG A 2 17.68 8.16 4.52
N ARG A 3 17.55 9.42 4.06
CA ARG A 3 18.37 10.54 4.57
C ARG A 3 18.23 10.74 6.09
N LEU A 4 17.03 10.58 6.63
CA LEU A 4 16.76 10.75 8.05
C LEU A 4 17.40 9.63 8.88
N VAL A 5 17.24 8.37 8.45
CA VAL A 5 17.91 7.22 9.10
C VAL A 5 19.43 7.39 9.08
N ASN A 6 20.00 7.88 7.98
CA ASN A 6 21.44 8.13 7.87
C ASN A 6 21.93 9.27 8.80
N LEU A 7 21.07 10.25 9.12
CA LEU A 7 21.40 11.32 10.07
C LEU A 7 21.35 10.83 11.53
N TYR A 8 20.53 9.83 11.83
CA TYR A 8 20.32 9.30 13.19
C TYR A 8 20.54 7.77 13.29
N PRO A 9 21.70 7.24 12.88
CA PRO A 9 21.92 5.79 12.78
C PRO A 9 21.96 5.06 14.14
N GLN A 10 22.18 5.80 15.23
CA GLN A 10 22.10 5.28 16.59
C GLN A 10 20.66 5.16 17.10
N HIS A 11 19.73 5.92 16.53
CA HIS A 11 18.34 6.00 17.00
C HIS A 11 17.33 5.41 16.02
N MET A 12 17.66 5.28 14.74
CA MET A 12 16.74 4.84 13.70
C MET A 12 17.36 3.73 12.85
N ALA A 13 16.51 2.85 12.35
CA ALA A 13 16.88 1.82 11.39
C ALA A 13 15.83 1.76 10.28
N LEU A 14 16.28 1.76 9.02
CA LEU A 14 15.41 1.46 7.89
C LEU A 14 15.20 -0.06 7.86
N VAL A 15 13.96 -0.52 8.00
CA VAL A 15 13.64 -1.94 8.04
C VAL A 15 12.67 -2.30 6.94
N THR A 16 12.77 -3.54 6.48
CA THR A 16 11.95 -4.05 5.38
C THR A 16 11.42 -5.46 5.61
N THR A 17 11.66 -6.01 6.79
CA THR A 17 11.26 -7.35 7.23
C THR A 17 10.75 -7.29 8.67
N ALA A 18 9.93 -8.26 9.06
CA ALA A 18 9.46 -8.40 10.44
C ALA A 18 10.63 -8.59 11.41
N ASP A 19 11.56 -9.49 11.10
CA ASP A 19 12.77 -9.72 11.89
C ASP A 19 13.58 -8.43 12.10
N GLY A 20 13.68 -7.59 11.06
CA GLY A 20 14.37 -6.30 11.14
C GLY A 20 13.65 -5.30 12.06
N ILE A 21 12.32 -5.34 12.12
CA ILE A 21 11.53 -4.56 13.09
C ILE A 21 11.85 -5.04 14.50
N GLU A 22 11.81 -6.35 14.75
CA GLU A 22 12.08 -6.94 16.08
C GLU A 22 13.52 -6.69 16.55
N GLU A 23 14.51 -6.83 15.66
CA GLU A 23 15.92 -6.55 15.96
C GLU A 23 16.14 -5.07 16.26
N SER A 24 15.55 -4.17 15.47
CA SER A 24 15.64 -2.73 15.70
C SER A 24 15.04 -2.35 17.04
N HIS A 25 13.89 -2.92 17.38
CA HIS A 25 13.24 -2.72 18.66
C HIS A 25 14.10 -3.22 19.83
N ARG A 26 14.63 -4.45 19.75
CA ARG A 26 15.55 -5.02 20.76
C ARG A 26 16.82 -4.17 20.95
N SER A 27 17.27 -3.52 19.88
CA SER A 27 18.44 -2.64 19.88
C SER A 27 18.14 -1.21 20.34
N GLY A 28 16.90 -0.91 20.79
CA GLY A 28 16.49 0.42 21.24
C GLY A 28 16.35 1.45 20.11
N LYS A 29 16.21 1.01 18.86
CA LYS A 29 16.06 1.88 17.68
C LYS A 29 14.62 1.96 17.20
N LEU A 30 14.28 3.11 16.62
CA LEU A 30 13.04 3.34 15.89
C LEU A 30 13.10 2.63 14.53
N ALA A 31 12.38 1.51 14.43
CA ALA A 31 12.18 0.78 13.19
C ALA A 31 11.34 1.62 12.22
N SER A 32 11.93 2.01 11.09
CA SER A 32 11.33 2.90 10.10
C SER A 32 11.02 2.14 8.82
N LEU A 33 9.75 2.07 8.45
CA LEU A 33 9.28 1.46 7.20
C LEU A 33 8.93 2.54 6.17
N ILE A 34 8.89 2.14 4.90
CA ILE A 34 8.41 2.99 3.81
C ILE A 34 7.02 2.51 3.39
N GLY A 35 6.02 3.36 3.62
CA GLY A 35 4.67 3.23 3.08
C GLY A 35 4.45 4.23 1.93
N ILE A 36 3.54 3.89 1.03
CA ILE A 36 3.10 4.78 -0.05
C ILE A 36 1.61 5.01 0.10
N GLU A 37 1.20 6.27 0.19
CA GLU A 37 -0.22 6.60 0.31
C GLU A 37 -0.70 7.17 -1.01
N GLY A 38 -1.60 6.43 -1.67
CA GLY A 38 -2.20 6.75 -2.96
C GLY A 38 -1.59 5.97 -4.13
N GLY A 39 -2.41 5.11 -4.74
CA GLY A 39 -2.07 4.34 -5.92
C GLY A 39 -1.75 5.17 -7.17
N HIS A 40 -2.04 6.47 -7.19
CA HIS A 40 -1.61 7.38 -8.27
C HIS A 40 -0.10 7.40 -8.43
N SER A 41 0.65 7.15 -7.35
CA SER A 41 2.11 7.07 -7.36
C SER A 41 2.65 6.01 -8.33
N ILE A 42 1.88 4.94 -8.59
CA ILE A 42 2.27 3.90 -9.55
C ILE A 42 1.70 4.11 -10.96
N GLY A 43 0.82 5.10 -11.14
CA GLY A 43 0.06 5.28 -12.37
C GLY A 43 -0.63 3.97 -12.80
N THR A 44 -0.47 3.58 -14.06
CA THR A 44 -0.91 2.28 -14.58
C THR A 44 0.31 1.41 -14.93
N SER A 45 1.31 1.34 -14.03
CA SER A 45 2.56 0.62 -14.26
C SER A 45 2.97 -0.29 -13.10
N LEU A 46 2.93 -1.61 -13.36
CA LEU A 46 3.51 -2.61 -12.45
C LEU A 46 5.04 -2.47 -12.33
N GLY A 47 5.69 -1.88 -13.34
CA GLY A 47 7.13 -1.58 -13.28
C GLY A 47 7.45 -0.58 -12.17
N VAL A 48 6.63 0.47 -12.03
CA VAL A 48 6.80 1.47 -10.97
C VAL A 48 6.54 0.87 -9.59
N LEU A 49 5.51 0.03 -9.45
CA LEU A 49 5.24 -0.73 -8.23
C LEU A 49 6.46 -1.56 -7.79
N ARG A 50 7.06 -2.33 -8.73
CA ARG A 50 8.27 -3.11 -8.48
C ARG A 50 9.46 -2.23 -8.07
N THR A 51 9.64 -1.09 -8.73
CA THR A 51 10.70 -0.13 -8.38
C THR A 51 10.52 0.37 -6.95
N PHE A 52 9.30 0.72 -6.53
CA PHE A 52 9.05 1.13 -5.15
C PHE A 52 9.37 0.04 -4.14
N TYR A 53 8.98 -1.21 -4.43
CA TYR A 53 9.32 -2.33 -3.58
C TYR A 53 10.85 -2.51 -3.43
N GLN A 54 11.60 -2.39 -4.53
CA GLN A 54 13.07 -2.42 -4.53
C GLN A 54 13.68 -1.24 -3.75
N LEU A 55 13.05 -0.07 -3.78
CA LEU A 55 13.46 1.09 -2.99
C LEU A 55 13.17 0.94 -1.48
N GLY A 56 12.45 -0.10 -1.08
CA GLY A 56 12.20 -0.47 0.32
C GLY A 56 10.75 -0.25 0.77
N ALA A 57 9.84 0.15 -0.13
CA ALA A 57 8.42 0.26 0.21
C ALA A 57 7.83 -1.13 0.52
N ARG A 58 6.96 -1.20 1.53
CA ARG A 58 6.34 -2.47 1.97
C ARG A 58 4.83 -2.51 1.93
N TYR A 59 4.19 -1.36 1.77
CA TYR A 59 2.78 -1.27 1.41
C TYR A 59 2.52 -0.01 0.60
N PRO A 60 1.53 -0.05 -0.29
CA PRO A 60 0.79 1.11 -0.72
C PRO A 60 -0.70 1.01 -0.36
N THR A 61 -1.37 2.14 -0.16
CA THR A 61 -2.84 2.19 -0.30
C THR A 61 -3.21 2.15 -1.78
N LEU A 62 -4.30 1.45 -2.13
CA LEU A 62 -4.75 1.35 -3.53
C LEU A 62 -5.29 2.69 -4.07
N THR A 63 -5.89 3.48 -3.19
CA THR A 63 -6.42 4.81 -3.47
C THR A 63 -6.08 5.77 -2.33
N HIS A 64 -6.48 7.03 -2.48
CA HIS A 64 -6.52 8.02 -1.39
C HIS A 64 -7.85 8.79 -1.54
N THR A 65 -7.83 10.12 -1.50
CA THR A 65 -9.01 10.98 -1.66
C THR A 65 -9.59 11.05 -3.09
N CYS A 66 -9.01 10.34 -4.05
CA CYS A 66 -9.47 10.26 -5.44
C CYS A 66 -9.29 8.84 -6.02
N ASN A 67 -10.05 8.57 -7.09
CA ASN A 67 -9.98 7.31 -7.83
C ASN A 67 -8.67 7.24 -8.64
N THR A 68 -8.11 6.05 -8.78
CA THR A 68 -7.10 5.78 -9.80
C THR A 68 -7.81 5.29 -11.08
N PRO A 69 -7.11 5.19 -12.22
CA PRO A 69 -7.67 4.53 -13.41
C PRO A 69 -8.02 3.05 -13.20
N TRP A 70 -7.70 2.47 -12.04
CA TRP A 70 -7.82 1.04 -11.79
C TRP A 70 -8.47 0.65 -10.46
N ALA A 71 -8.80 1.61 -9.59
CA ALA A 71 -9.51 1.41 -8.32
C ALA A 71 -10.34 2.66 -7.93
N ASP A 72 -11.55 2.44 -7.41
CA ASP A 72 -12.39 3.49 -6.85
C ASP A 72 -12.09 3.74 -5.36
N CYS A 73 -12.04 5.02 -4.96
CA CYS A 73 -11.88 5.45 -3.57
C CYS A 73 -13.23 5.56 -2.85
N CYS A 74 -13.20 5.59 -1.51
CA CYS A 74 -14.37 5.60 -0.64
C CYS A 74 -15.38 6.72 -0.93
N LYS A 75 -14.97 7.81 -1.58
CA LYS A 75 -15.91 8.88 -1.98
C LYS A 75 -17.02 8.39 -2.90
N VAL A 76 -16.83 7.31 -3.66
CA VAL A 76 -17.91 6.81 -4.54
C VAL A 76 -19.04 6.14 -3.76
N ASP A 77 -18.84 5.82 -2.49
CA ASP A 77 -19.87 5.23 -1.61
C ASP A 77 -20.79 6.30 -1.00
N GLU A 78 -20.46 7.60 -1.14
CA GLU A 78 -21.31 8.69 -0.67
C GLU A 78 -22.60 8.81 -1.54
N PRO A 79 -23.75 9.20 -0.96
CA PRO A 79 -24.99 9.37 -1.72
C PRO A 79 -24.86 10.32 -2.91
N GLY A 80 -25.38 9.91 -4.07
CA GLY A 80 -25.38 10.71 -5.30
C GLY A 80 -24.05 10.70 -6.07
N ARG A 81 -23.08 9.89 -5.65
CA ARG A 81 -21.84 9.68 -6.40
C ARG A 81 -21.98 8.51 -7.36
N VAL A 82 -21.22 8.57 -8.45
CA VAL A 82 -21.18 7.53 -9.47
C VAL A 82 -19.78 6.90 -9.45
N PRO A 83 -19.66 5.57 -9.25
CA PRO A 83 -18.38 4.87 -9.36
C PRO A 83 -17.76 5.06 -10.74
N HIS A 84 -16.42 5.16 -10.81
CA HIS A 84 -15.74 5.25 -12.10
C HIS A 84 -15.59 3.87 -12.74
N ILE A 85 -15.33 2.84 -11.93
CA ILE A 85 -15.06 1.47 -12.37
C ILE A 85 -16.06 0.49 -11.74
N GLY A 86 -16.49 0.77 -10.51
CA GLY A 86 -17.31 -0.12 -9.70
C GLY A 86 -16.49 -1.07 -8.82
N GLY A 87 -15.24 -0.71 -8.48
CA GLY A 87 -14.33 -1.54 -7.69
C GLY A 87 -12.92 -1.56 -8.27
N LEU A 88 -12.37 -2.76 -8.50
CA LEU A 88 -11.11 -2.95 -9.22
C LEU A 88 -11.34 -3.19 -10.71
N SER A 89 -10.57 -2.50 -11.54
CA SER A 89 -10.45 -2.89 -12.95
C SER A 89 -9.62 -4.17 -13.10
N HIS A 90 -9.58 -4.74 -14.31
CA HIS A 90 -8.65 -5.84 -14.62
C HIS A 90 -7.20 -5.50 -14.25
N PHE A 91 -6.74 -4.27 -14.51
CA PHE A 91 -5.41 -3.84 -14.10
C PHE A 91 -5.27 -3.76 -12.58
N GLY A 92 -6.31 -3.34 -11.87
CA GLY A 92 -6.34 -3.31 -10.40
C GLY A 92 -6.18 -4.71 -9.79
N THR A 93 -6.84 -5.72 -10.37
CA THR A 93 -6.64 -7.13 -10.01
C THR A 93 -5.19 -7.57 -10.23
N LEU A 94 -4.55 -7.16 -11.33
CA LEU A 94 -3.13 -7.43 -11.60
C LEU A 94 -2.21 -6.74 -10.59
N VAL A 95 -2.55 -5.51 -10.16
CA VAL A 95 -1.81 -4.79 -9.10
C VAL A 95 -1.83 -5.60 -7.81
N VAL A 96 -3.02 -6.02 -7.32
CA VAL A 96 -3.14 -6.82 -6.10
C VAL A 96 -2.38 -8.14 -6.20
N THR A 97 -2.47 -8.82 -7.35
CA THR A 97 -1.74 -10.06 -7.61
C THR A 97 -0.23 -9.85 -7.58
N GLU A 98 0.28 -8.77 -8.19
CA GLU A 98 1.70 -8.43 -8.19
C GLU A 98 2.19 -8.05 -6.80
N MET A 99 1.37 -7.36 -6.00
CA MET A 99 1.68 -7.06 -4.60
C MET A 99 1.87 -8.34 -3.79
N ASN A 100 0.95 -9.31 -3.92
CA ASN A 100 1.13 -10.62 -3.29
C ASN A 100 2.40 -11.34 -3.78
N ARG A 101 2.71 -11.30 -5.08
CA ARG A 101 3.93 -11.91 -5.65
C ARG A 101 5.21 -11.28 -5.06
N LEU A 102 5.21 -9.97 -4.83
CA LEU A 102 6.33 -9.25 -4.25
C LEU A 102 6.45 -9.44 -2.72
N GLY A 103 5.39 -9.91 -2.04
CA GLY A 103 5.30 -9.82 -0.59
C GLY A 103 5.12 -8.37 -0.11
N MET A 104 4.42 -7.56 -0.90
CA MET A 104 4.01 -6.20 -0.55
C MET A 104 2.59 -6.25 0.04
N ILE A 105 2.40 -5.59 1.17
CA ILE A 105 1.12 -5.60 1.89
C ILE A 105 0.10 -4.77 1.11
N VAL A 106 -1.11 -5.30 0.96
CA VAL A 106 -2.26 -4.59 0.38
C VAL A 106 -2.96 -3.80 1.48
N ASP A 107 -2.96 -2.49 1.36
CA ASP A 107 -3.64 -1.58 2.28
C ASP A 107 -4.94 -1.05 1.67
N LEU A 108 -6.05 -1.33 2.35
CA LEU A 108 -7.42 -1.03 1.93
C LEU A 108 -7.96 0.25 2.56
N SER A 109 -7.15 1.01 3.29
CA SER A 109 -7.51 2.38 3.65
C SER A 109 -7.86 3.22 2.41
N HIS A 110 -8.92 4.03 2.53
CA HIS A 110 -9.50 4.91 1.49
C HIS A 110 -10.17 4.25 0.29
N VAL A 111 -10.25 2.93 0.21
CA VAL A 111 -10.89 2.27 -0.93
C VAL A 111 -12.41 2.29 -0.77
N SER A 112 -13.13 2.20 -1.89
CA SER A 112 -14.58 1.98 -1.86
C SER A 112 -14.93 0.56 -1.38
N VAL A 113 -16.16 0.34 -0.92
CA VAL A 113 -16.64 -0.99 -0.53
C VAL A 113 -16.49 -2.01 -1.67
N PRO A 114 -16.87 -1.72 -2.94
CA PRO A 114 -16.60 -2.62 -4.05
C PRO A 114 -15.11 -2.92 -4.25
N THR A 115 -14.25 -1.90 -4.21
CA THR A 115 -12.78 -2.08 -4.34
C THR A 115 -12.23 -2.99 -3.24
N MET A 116 -12.70 -2.82 -2.00
CA MET A 116 -12.33 -3.66 -0.86
C MET A 116 -12.71 -5.12 -1.13
N LEU A 117 -13.95 -5.38 -1.56
CA LEU A 117 -14.43 -6.74 -1.83
C LEU A 117 -13.64 -7.40 -2.94
N ASP A 118 -13.37 -6.69 -4.04
CA ASP A 118 -12.57 -7.21 -5.15
C ASP A 118 -11.12 -7.50 -4.72
N ALA A 119 -10.52 -6.62 -3.92
CA ALA A 119 -9.17 -6.82 -3.40
C ALA A 119 -9.10 -8.03 -2.45
N LEU A 120 -10.10 -8.21 -1.58
CA LEU A 120 -10.22 -9.37 -0.68
C LEU A 120 -10.40 -10.67 -1.48
N ALA A 121 -11.22 -10.66 -2.53
CA ALA A 121 -11.42 -11.81 -3.41
C ALA A 121 -10.15 -12.16 -4.22
N THR A 122 -9.35 -11.16 -4.57
CA THR A 122 -8.12 -11.33 -5.36
C THR A 122 -6.92 -11.72 -4.51
N SER A 123 -6.79 -11.17 -3.30
CA SER A 123 -5.59 -11.31 -2.48
C SER A 123 -5.44 -12.73 -1.93
N LYS A 124 -4.24 -13.28 -2.07
CA LYS A 124 -3.82 -14.57 -1.50
C LYS A 124 -3.09 -14.44 -0.17
N ALA A 125 -2.80 -13.21 0.25
CA ALA A 125 -2.14 -12.88 1.50
C ALA A 125 -3.03 -11.96 2.36
N PRO A 126 -2.80 -11.88 3.68
CA PRO A 126 -3.51 -10.94 4.53
C PRO A 126 -3.40 -9.50 4.01
N VAL A 127 -4.52 -8.80 4.05
CA VAL A 127 -4.61 -7.35 3.78
C VAL A 127 -4.63 -6.59 5.11
N ILE A 128 -4.43 -5.27 5.05
CA ILE A 128 -4.58 -4.39 6.20
C ILE A 128 -5.52 -3.23 5.88
N PHE A 129 -6.03 -2.59 6.93
CA PHE A 129 -6.48 -1.20 6.91
C PHE A 129 -5.51 -0.44 7.81
N SER A 130 -4.55 0.29 7.25
CA SER A 130 -3.54 0.96 8.07
C SER A 130 -4.13 2.06 8.95
N HIS A 131 -5.21 2.68 8.48
CA HIS A 131 -5.97 3.69 9.20
C HIS A 131 -7.40 3.82 8.64
N SER A 132 -8.39 3.50 9.44
CA SER A 132 -9.82 3.57 9.10
C SER A 132 -10.64 3.71 10.38
N SER A 133 -11.85 4.27 10.29
CA SER A 133 -12.72 4.59 11.43
C SER A 133 -14.15 4.10 11.22
#